data_AF-A0A5C2S6I9-F1
#
_entry.id   AF-A0A5C2S6I9-F1
#
_cell.length_a   1.000
_cell.length_b   1.000
_cell.length_c   1.000
_cell.angle_alpha   90.00
_cell.angle_beta   90.00
_cell.angle_gamma   90.00
#
_symmetry.space_group_name_H-M   'P 1'
#
loop_
_entity.id
_entity.type
_entity.pdbx_description
1 polymer ?
#
loop_
_entity_poly.entity_id
_entity_poly.type
_entity_poly.pdbx_seq_one_letter_code
_entity_poly.pdbx_strand_id
1 'polypeptide(L)'
;MSQSEAPPTLTIQQLKSELLTHPLMLSVGSFSLSTFMSRSIYGVVDWRPVLICVSSDILAIGMDHYFDQAPMHSYALETHNAQMRTVFRKAKVLLLSSASLLVFSLIMSPLSTWMMVAIFFGPAFVWDFNLFMMGGRQRDSPKTTTQKKAFTIKRIPGTKAILIGIIRGCGTFAIVRSVLGMTSPSHSHSVWTPAQIVIWSTINRACHAVMADVRDFHEDWEKKVPTIPVLLKSVFRTKIFLTAIHLFTMMFYANNPYIVFSSLYATVLVWFLNENTPRGLYRLSFHSQTITALLYAFVELGKTYFSYQSV
;
A
#
# COMPACT_ATOMS: atom_id res chain seq x y z
N MET A 1 2.00 43.92 -8.22
CA MET A 1 1.96 42.72 -9.09
C MET A 1 2.84 41.66 -8.46
N SER A 2 2.25 40.78 -7.65
CA SER A 2 2.99 39.61 -7.13
C SER A 2 3.10 38.60 -8.26
N GLN A 3 4.32 38.21 -8.61
CA GLN A 3 4.56 37.03 -9.44
C GLN A 3 3.89 35.85 -8.74
N SER A 4 2.78 35.39 -9.31
CA SER A 4 2.17 34.11 -8.96
C SER A 4 3.16 33.05 -9.38
N GLU A 5 3.96 32.54 -8.45
CA GLU A 5 4.76 31.34 -8.67
C GLU A 5 3.80 30.26 -9.19
N ALA A 6 3.99 29.86 -10.45
CA ALA A 6 3.22 28.79 -11.04
C ALA A 6 3.43 27.55 -10.15
N PRO A 7 2.37 26.85 -9.72
CA PRO A 7 2.54 25.62 -8.95
C PRO A 7 3.41 24.66 -9.77
N PRO A 8 4.27 23.85 -9.13
CA PRO A 8 5.18 22.96 -9.85
C PRO A 8 4.39 22.00 -10.73
N THR A 9 4.27 22.32 -12.02
CA THR A 9 3.41 21.59 -12.96
C THR A 9 4.05 20.26 -13.30
N LEU A 10 3.49 19.18 -12.75
CA LEU A 10 3.80 17.84 -13.22
C LEU A 10 3.54 17.75 -14.72
N THR A 11 4.44 17.12 -15.45
CA THR A 11 4.19 16.77 -16.85
C THR A 11 2.97 15.85 -16.96
N ILE A 12 2.32 15.84 -18.12
CA ILE A 12 1.14 14.98 -18.36
C ILE A 12 1.47 13.50 -18.13
N GLN A 13 2.69 13.06 -18.48
CA GLN A 13 3.13 11.69 -18.24
C GLN A 13 3.28 11.38 -16.74
N GLN A 14 3.82 12.31 -15.96
CA GLN A 14 3.89 12.18 -14.50
C GLN A 14 2.48 12.18 -13.89
N LEU A 15 1.59 13.08 -14.31
CA LEU A 15 0.21 13.12 -13.84
C LEU A 15 -0.54 11.81 -14.13
N LYS A 16 -0.37 11.25 -15.33
CA LYS A 16 -0.91 9.93 -15.70
C LYS A 16 -0.31 8.82 -14.82
N SER A 17 1.00 8.89 -14.55
CA SER A 17 1.67 7.92 -13.70
C SER A 17 1.13 7.96 -12.27
N GLU A 18 0.97 9.15 -11.69
CA GLU A 18 0.50 9.35 -10.32
C GLU A 18 -0.99 9.00 -10.16
N LEU A 19 -1.86 9.43 -11.07
CA LEU A 19 -3.32 9.27 -10.90
C LEU A 19 -3.88 7.93 -11.41
N LEU A 20 -3.17 7.24 -12.31
CA LEU A 20 -3.68 6.01 -12.93
C LEU A 20 -2.73 4.84 -12.70
N THR A 21 -1.48 4.97 -13.16
CA THR A 21 -0.54 3.84 -13.15
C THR A 21 -0.17 3.44 -11.73
N HIS A 22 0.08 4.39 -10.83
CA HIS A 22 0.53 4.11 -9.48
C HIS A 22 -0.52 3.36 -8.64
N PRO A 23 -1.80 3.81 -8.56
CA PRO A 23 -2.85 3.04 -7.89
C PRO A 23 -3.04 1.63 -8.46
N LEU A 24 -3.03 1.49 -9.79
CA LEU A 24 -3.19 0.19 -10.46
C LEU A 24 -2.01 -0.75 -10.20
N MET A 25 -0.78 -0.25 -10.25
CA MET A 25 0.41 -1.08 -10.01
C MET A 25 0.48 -1.51 -8.54
N LEU A 26 0.14 -0.65 -7.60
CA LEU A 26 0.12 -1.03 -6.19
C LEU A 26 -0.97 -2.08 -5.89
N SER A 27 -2.14 -1.98 -6.52
CA SER A 27 -3.24 -2.92 -6.29
C SER A 27 -2.94 -4.34 -6.79
N VAL A 28 -2.02 -4.52 -7.76
CA VAL A 28 -1.50 -5.84 -8.13
C VAL A 28 -0.84 -6.55 -6.94
N GLY A 29 -0.21 -5.80 -6.03
CA GLY A 29 0.30 -6.34 -4.78
C GLY A 29 -0.81 -6.91 -3.89
N SER A 30 -1.93 -6.20 -3.79
CA SER A 30 -3.12 -6.62 -3.03
C SER A 30 -3.84 -7.79 -3.69
N PHE A 31 -3.93 -7.81 -5.03
CA PHE A 31 -4.40 -8.97 -5.80
C PHE A 31 -3.57 -10.22 -5.51
N SER A 32 -2.24 -10.07 -5.59
CA SER A 32 -1.30 -11.19 -5.38
C SER A 32 -1.40 -11.73 -3.95
N LEU A 33 -1.40 -10.85 -2.95
CA LEU A 33 -1.41 -11.24 -1.55
C LEU A 33 -2.75 -11.89 -1.14
N SER A 34 -3.88 -11.30 -1.52
CA SER A 34 -5.21 -11.85 -1.20
C SER A 34 -5.45 -13.21 -1.88
N THR A 35 -5.05 -13.35 -3.14
CA THR A 35 -5.09 -14.64 -3.86
C THR A 35 -4.19 -15.66 -3.18
N PHE A 36 -2.96 -15.25 -2.85
CA PHE A 36 -1.99 -16.10 -2.19
C PHE A 36 -2.47 -16.57 -0.81
N MET A 37 -3.00 -15.68 0.03
CA MET A 37 -3.57 -16.03 1.33
C MET A 37 -4.76 -16.98 1.20
N SER A 38 -5.63 -16.73 0.22
CA SER A 38 -6.79 -17.61 -0.04
C SER A 38 -6.30 -19.03 -0.38
N ARG A 39 -5.39 -19.16 -1.36
CA ARG A 39 -4.88 -20.46 -1.79
C ARG A 39 -4.00 -21.15 -0.74
N SER A 40 -3.06 -20.45 -0.13
CA SER A 40 -2.06 -21.06 0.77
C SER A 40 -2.63 -21.48 2.12
N ILE A 41 -3.67 -20.81 2.61
CA ILE A 41 -4.29 -21.11 3.92
C ILE A 41 -5.58 -21.92 3.78
N TYR A 42 -6.45 -21.56 2.83
CA TYR A 42 -7.78 -22.15 2.68
C TYR A 42 -7.86 -23.15 1.52
N GLY A 43 -6.82 -23.27 0.70
CA GLY A 43 -6.81 -24.18 -0.43
C GLY A 43 -7.67 -23.72 -1.61
N VAL A 44 -8.42 -22.62 -1.49
CA VAL A 44 -9.34 -22.12 -2.51
C VAL A 44 -9.07 -20.67 -2.83
N VAL A 45 -9.36 -20.24 -4.06
CA VAL A 45 -9.31 -18.84 -4.45
C VAL A 45 -10.74 -18.34 -4.57
N ASP A 46 -11.09 -17.34 -3.77
CA ASP A 46 -12.39 -16.66 -3.82
C ASP A 46 -12.20 -15.23 -4.32
N TRP A 47 -13.03 -14.83 -5.27
CA TRP A 47 -12.93 -13.52 -5.91
C TRP A 47 -13.33 -12.37 -4.98
N ARG A 48 -14.16 -12.61 -3.96
CA ARG A 48 -14.69 -11.58 -3.06
C ARG A 48 -13.59 -10.87 -2.26
N PRO A 49 -12.77 -11.57 -1.46
CA PRO A 49 -11.70 -10.90 -0.71
C PRO A 49 -10.65 -10.26 -1.64
N VAL A 50 -10.44 -10.83 -2.83
CA VAL A 50 -9.53 -10.28 -3.84
C VAL A 50 -10.04 -8.94 -4.37
N LEU A 51 -11.29 -8.87 -4.82
CA LEU A 51 -11.89 -7.62 -5.29
C LEU A 51 -11.96 -6.58 -4.19
N ILE A 52 -12.33 -6.96 -2.96
CA ILE A 52 -12.36 -6.04 -1.82
C ILE A 52 -10.98 -5.41 -1.60
N CYS A 53 -9.92 -6.22 -1.53
CA CYS A 53 -8.57 -5.71 -1.27
C CYS A 53 -8.06 -4.85 -2.43
N VAL A 54 -8.24 -5.28 -3.68
CA VAL A 54 -7.82 -4.53 -4.88
C VAL A 54 -8.54 -3.19 -4.97
N SER A 55 -9.88 -3.20 -4.87
CA SER A 55 -10.68 -1.98 -4.95
C SER A 55 -10.39 -1.04 -3.78
N SER A 56 -10.20 -1.55 -2.56
CA SER A 56 -9.86 -0.71 -1.41
C SER A 56 -8.49 -0.06 -1.56
N ASP A 57 -7.50 -0.76 -2.10
CA ASP A 57 -6.16 -0.18 -2.32
C ASP A 57 -6.20 0.91 -3.41
N ILE A 58 -6.91 0.66 -4.52
CA ILE A 58 -7.10 1.67 -5.58
C ILE A 58 -7.80 2.90 -5.03
N LEU A 59 -8.82 2.74 -4.18
CA LEU A 59 -9.52 3.85 -3.57
C LEU A 59 -8.63 4.62 -2.59
N ALA A 60 -7.95 3.93 -1.67
CA ALA A 60 -7.12 4.58 -0.66
C ALA A 60 -5.98 5.38 -1.30
N ILE A 61 -5.20 4.77 -2.19
CA ILE A 61 -4.10 5.46 -2.89
C ILE A 61 -4.66 6.47 -3.89
N GLY A 62 -5.64 6.06 -4.70
CA GLY A 62 -6.15 6.87 -5.79
C GLY A 62 -6.84 8.13 -5.30
N MET A 63 -7.58 8.08 -4.17
CA MET A 63 -8.16 9.29 -3.57
C MET A 63 -7.08 10.21 -3.01
N ASP A 64 -6.08 9.68 -2.30
CA ASP A 64 -4.95 10.45 -1.75
C ASP A 64 -4.25 11.23 -2.87
N HIS A 65 -3.83 10.54 -3.93
CA HIS A 65 -3.17 11.17 -5.08
C HIS A 65 -4.11 12.09 -5.87
N TYR A 66 -5.41 11.77 -5.98
CA TYR A 66 -6.37 12.62 -6.68
C TYR A 66 -6.56 13.97 -5.95
N PHE A 67 -6.65 13.96 -4.63
CA PHE A 67 -6.80 15.18 -3.83
C PHE A 67 -5.50 15.97 -3.72
N ASP A 68 -4.34 15.31 -3.61
CA ASP A 68 -3.04 15.98 -3.66
C ASP A 68 -2.82 16.77 -4.96
N GLN A 69 -3.43 16.31 -6.06
CA GLN A 69 -3.35 16.97 -7.36
C GLN A 69 -4.52 17.92 -7.66
N ALA A 70 -5.34 18.27 -6.65
CA ALA A 70 -6.43 19.25 -6.81
C ALA A 70 -5.99 20.60 -7.43
N PRO A 71 -4.81 21.18 -7.09
CA PRO A 71 -4.34 22.40 -7.75
C PRO A 71 -4.14 22.25 -9.26
N MET A 72 -3.64 21.09 -9.70
CA MET A 72 -3.45 20.79 -11.13
C MET A 72 -4.79 20.60 -11.86
N HIS A 73 -5.80 20.10 -11.16
CA HIS A 73 -7.15 20.01 -11.71
C HIS A 73 -7.76 21.39 -11.93
N SER A 74 -7.64 22.30 -10.96
CA SER A 74 -8.08 23.69 -11.09
C SER A 74 -7.37 24.40 -12.24
N TYR A 75 -6.04 24.26 -12.33
CA TYR A 75 -5.26 24.80 -13.44
C TYR A 75 -5.73 24.27 -14.80
N ALA A 76 -6.01 22.97 -14.92
CA ALA A 76 -6.48 22.37 -16.17
C ALA A 76 -7.88 22.86 -16.58
N LEU A 77 -8.72 23.26 -15.63
CA LEU A 77 -10.02 23.88 -15.90
C LEU A 77 -9.86 25.32 -16.37
N GLU A 78 -9.02 26.11 -15.68
CA GLU A 78 -8.74 27.52 -16.00
C GLU A 78 -8.05 27.69 -17.36
N THR A 79 -7.12 26.80 -17.69
CA THR A 79 -6.35 26.85 -18.95
C THR A 79 -6.99 26.05 -20.09
N HIS A 80 -8.16 25.45 -19.87
CA HIS A 80 -8.84 24.58 -20.83
C HIS A 80 -7.95 23.43 -21.38
N ASN A 81 -6.99 22.93 -20.61
CA ASN A 81 -6.10 21.86 -21.03
C ASN A 81 -6.84 20.52 -21.12
N ALA A 82 -7.29 20.17 -22.34
CA ALA A 82 -8.10 18.98 -22.61
C ALA A 82 -7.38 17.66 -22.24
N GLN A 83 -6.06 17.61 -22.36
CA GLN A 83 -5.28 16.40 -22.05
C GLN A 83 -5.25 16.14 -20.55
N MET A 84 -4.93 17.14 -19.74
CA MET A 84 -4.94 17.02 -18.27
C MET A 84 -6.34 16.69 -17.75
N ARG A 85 -7.38 17.36 -18.25
CA ARG A 85 -8.79 17.06 -17.92
C ARG A 85 -9.16 15.61 -18.23
N THR A 86 -8.66 15.06 -19.34
CA THR A 86 -8.90 13.66 -19.70
C THR A 86 -8.26 12.70 -18.70
N VAL A 87 -7.07 13.01 -18.18
CA VAL A 87 -6.41 12.20 -17.13
C VAL A 87 -7.26 12.22 -15.85
N PHE A 88 -7.67 13.39 -15.37
CA PHE A 88 -8.55 13.50 -14.19
C PHE A 88 -9.88 12.78 -14.38
N ARG A 89 -10.51 12.89 -15.55
CA ARG A 89 -11.74 12.15 -15.87
C ARG A 89 -11.52 10.63 -15.78
N LYS A 90 -10.43 10.11 -16.35
CA LYS A 90 -10.10 8.68 -16.28
C LYS A 90 -9.84 8.25 -14.84
N ALA A 91 -9.15 9.06 -14.04
CA ALA A 91 -8.90 8.78 -12.63
C ALA A 91 -10.21 8.71 -11.83
N LYS A 92 -11.12 9.66 -12.07
CA LYS A 92 -12.46 9.66 -11.46
C LYS A 92 -13.27 8.41 -11.84
N VAL A 93 -13.23 8.00 -13.12
CA VAL A 93 -13.90 6.76 -13.57
C VAL A 93 -13.31 5.54 -12.87
N LEU A 94 -11.98 5.45 -12.76
CA LEU A 94 -11.31 4.36 -12.05
C LEU A 94 -11.71 4.29 -10.57
N LEU A 95 -11.82 5.43 -9.89
CA LEU A 95 -12.27 5.50 -8.50
C LEU A 95 -13.73 5.08 -8.36
N LEU A 96 -14.62 5.59 -9.22
CA LEU A 96 -16.05 5.23 -9.19
C LEU A 96 -16.29 3.75 -9.51
N SER A 97 -15.57 3.20 -10.49
CA SER A 97 -15.66 1.77 -10.81
C SER A 97 -15.15 0.92 -9.65
N SER A 98 -14.05 1.33 -9.00
CA SER A 98 -13.50 0.61 -7.83
C SER A 98 -14.45 0.69 -6.63
N ALA A 99 -15.08 1.84 -6.38
CA ALA A 99 -16.11 1.98 -5.35
C ALA A 99 -17.31 1.06 -5.62
N SER A 100 -17.76 0.99 -6.86
CA SER A 100 -18.87 0.13 -7.26
C SER A 100 -18.53 -1.36 -7.07
N LEU A 101 -17.32 -1.77 -7.45
CA LEU A 101 -16.82 -3.14 -7.23
C LEU A 101 -16.66 -3.47 -5.75
N LEU A 102 -16.20 -2.53 -4.93
CA LEU A 102 -16.11 -2.70 -3.48
C LEU A 102 -17.49 -2.91 -2.86
N VAL A 103 -18.48 -2.07 -3.21
CA VAL A 103 -19.86 -2.21 -2.71
C VAL A 103 -20.45 -3.54 -3.16
N PHE A 104 -20.30 -3.89 -4.44
CA PHE A 104 -20.80 -5.16 -4.97
C PHE A 104 -20.19 -6.38 -4.24
N SER A 105 -18.87 -6.41 -4.08
CA SER A 105 -18.18 -7.51 -3.39
C SER A 105 -18.54 -7.59 -1.91
N LEU A 106 -18.75 -6.46 -1.23
CA LEU A 106 -19.22 -6.40 0.15
C LEU A 106 -20.65 -6.95 0.30
N ILE A 107 -21.58 -6.57 -0.60
CA ILE A 107 -22.95 -7.12 -0.61
C ILE A 107 -22.94 -8.64 -0.77
N MET A 108 -22.00 -9.18 -1.55
CA MET A 108 -21.82 -10.61 -1.77
C MET A 108 -21.00 -11.33 -0.68
N SER A 109 -20.61 -10.60 0.38
CA SER A 109 -19.76 -11.10 1.46
C SER A 109 -20.51 -11.12 2.81
N PRO A 110 -20.06 -11.94 3.78
CA PRO A 110 -20.61 -11.93 5.13
C PRO A 110 -20.52 -10.54 5.79
N LEU A 111 -21.45 -10.24 6.71
CA LEU A 111 -21.46 -8.96 7.42
C LEU A 111 -20.17 -8.72 8.25
N SER A 112 -19.52 -9.79 8.72
CA SER A 112 -18.22 -9.71 9.39
C SER A 112 -17.13 -9.10 8.48
N THR A 113 -17.21 -9.31 7.16
CA THR A 113 -16.29 -8.72 6.18
C THR A 113 -16.42 -7.20 6.12
N TRP A 114 -17.63 -6.67 6.25
CA TRP A 114 -17.87 -5.22 6.31
C TRP A 114 -17.12 -4.59 7.49
N MET A 115 -17.21 -5.24 8.66
CA MET A 115 -16.49 -4.79 9.86
C MET A 115 -14.97 -4.82 9.65
N MET A 116 -14.42 -5.86 9.03
CA MET A 116 -12.98 -5.94 8.76
C MET A 116 -12.52 -4.86 7.78
N VAL A 117 -13.29 -4.58 6.73
CA VAL A 117 -13.00 -3.50 5.79
C VAL A 117 -13.06 -2.14 6.49
N ALA A 118 -14.07 -1.90 7.32
CA ALA A 118 -14.21 -0.66 8.08
C ALA A 118 -13.05 -0.45 9.07
N ILE A 119 -12.61 -1.49 9.77
CA ILE A 119 -11.53 -1.42 10.76
C ILE A 119 -10.17 -1.19 10.09
N PHE A 120 -9.86 -1.94 9.03
CA PHE A 120 -8.52 -1.91 8.43
C PHE A 120 -8.39 -0.89 7.30
N PHE A 121 -9.34 -0.82 6.36
CA PHE A 121 -9.27 0.08 5.22
C PHE A 121 -9.97 1.43 5.46
N GLY A 122 -10.95 1.47 6.38
CA GLY A 122 -11.61 2.72 6.78
C GLY A 122 -10.63 3.85 7.12
N PRO A 123 -9.63 3.62 8.01
CA PRO A 123 -8.62 4.62 8.33
C PRO A 123 -7.81 5.11 7.12
N ALA A 124 -7.58 4.25 6.12
CA ALA A 124 -6.86 4.61 4.91
C ALA A 124 -7.68 5.53 4.00
N PHE A 125 -9.02 5.46 4.04
CA PHE A 125 -9.88 6.38 3.28
C PHE A 125 -9.97 7.77 3.91
N VAL A 126 -9.76 7.85 5.23
CA VAL A 126 -9.77 9.12 5.98
C VAL A 126 -8.35 9.59 6.33
N TRP A 127 -7.34 9.02 5.68
CA TRP A 127 -5.93 9.14 6.03
C TRP A 127 -5.39 10.59 5.98
N ASP A 128 -6.01 11.42 5.15
CA ASP A 128 -5.72 12.85 5.01
C ASP A 128 -6.85 13.77 5.54
N PHE A 129 -7.90 13.20 6.14
CA PHE A 129 -8.95 14.00 6.76
C PHE A 129 -8.44 14.57 8.09
N ASN A 130 -8.67 15.87 8.29
CA ASN A 130 -8.39 16.57 9.53
C ASN A 130 -9.35 16.07 10.63
N LEU A 131 -8.97 14.99 11.33
CA LEU A 131 -9.81 14.28 12.30
C LEU A 131 -10.29 15.15 13.47
N PHE A 132 -9.59 16.25 13.77
CA PHE A 132 -10.01 17.23 14.78
C PHE A 132 -9.75 18.67 14.30
N MET A 133 -10.75 19.32 13.72
CA MET A 133 -10.84 20.79 13.83
C MET A 133 -11.44 21.10 15.19
N MET A 134 -10.61 21.07 16.24
CA MET A 134 -11.03 21.55 17.56
C MET A 134 -11.37 23.04 17.42
N GLY A 135 -12.65 23.34 17.63
CA GLY A 135 -13.28 24.59 17.23
C GLY A 135 -12.66 25.83 17.87
N GLY A 136 -12.53 26.85 17.04
CA GLY A 136 -12.37 28.24 17.46
C GLY A 136 -12.91 29.13 16.36
N ARG A 137 -14.21 29.45 16.41
CA ARG A 137 -14.73 30.66 15.77
C ARG A 137 -14.01 31.82 16.45
N GLN A 138 -13.04 32.44 15.78
CA GLN A 138 -12.53 33.73 16.21
C GLN A 138 -12.57 34.69 15.02
N ARG A 139 -13.45 35.68 15.20
CA ARG A 139 -13.57 36.93 14.44
C ARG A 139 -12.21 37.56 14.19
N ASP A 140 -12.03 38.05 12.97
CA ASP A 140 -11.33 39.28 12.60
C ASP A 140 -10.08 39.68 13.41
N SER A 141 -8.89 39.22 13.00
CA SER A 141 -7.68 40.06 12.97
C SER A 141 -6.49 39.41 12.25
N PRO A 142 -5.52 40.20 11.75
CA PRO A 142 -4.66 39.83 10.63
C PRO A 142 -3.27 39.32 11.07
N LYS A 143 -2.67 38.50 10.18
CA LYS A 143 -1.24 38.17 10.09
C LYS A 143 -0.56 37.54 11.31
N THR A 144 -0.70 36.22 11.44
CA THR A 144 0.40 35.34 11.86
C THR A 144 0.36 34.05 11.03
N THR A 145 1.44 33.82 10.28
CA THR A 145 1.73 32.62 9.49
C THR A 145 2.11 31.44 10.39
N THR A 146 1.19 31.04 11.26
CA THR A 146 1.31 29.78 12.00
C THR A 146 0.31 28.81 11.38
N GLN A 147 0.80 27.98 10.46
CA GLN A 147 0.03 26.87 9.88
C GLN A 147 -0.70 26.14 11.01
N LYS A 148 -2.03 26.22 11.02
CA LYS A 148 -2.89 25.44 11.93
C LYS A 148 -2.45 23.97 11.81
N LYS A 149 -1.92 23.41 12.90
CA LYS A 149 -1.46 22.02 12.98
C LYS A 149 -2.68 21.11 12.89
N ALA A 150 -3.08 20.78 11.68
CA ALA A 150 -4.04 19.72 11.46
C ALA A 150 -3.43 18.39 11.91
N PHE A 151 -4.16 17.66 12.74
CA PHE A 151 -3.78 16.32 13.16
C PHE A 151 -4.08 15.34 12.02
N THR A 152 -3.09 15.10 11.18
CA THR A 152 -3.14 14.10 10.11
C THR A 152 -2.37 12.86 10.59
N ILE A 153 -2.91 11.66 10.39
CA ILE A 153 -2.25 10.39 10.77
C ILE A 153 -0.85 10.29 10.14
N LYS A 154 -0.66 10.86 8.94
CA LYS A 154 0.63 11.05 8.25
C LYS A 154 1.72 11.72 9.10
N ARG A 155 1.36 12.50 10.13
CA ARG A 155 2.29 13.30 10.95
C ARG A 155 2.66 12.65 12.29
N ILE A 156 2.15 11.46 12.60
CA ILE A 156 2.60 10.71 13.79
C ILE A 156 3.95 10.05 13.47
N PRO A 157 5.01 10.30 14.26
CA PRO A 157 6.36 9.82 13.96
C PRO A 157 6.42 8.31 13.71
N GLY A 158 6.98 7.92 12.55
CA GLY A 158 7.25 6.53 12.15
C GLY A 158 6.02 5.64 11.94
N THR A 159 4.83 6.15 12.21
CA THR A 159 3.60 5.35 12.33
C THR A 159 2.98 5.06 10.96
N LYS A 160 3.23 5.92 9.97
CA LYS A 160 2.77 5.75 8.57
C LYS A 160 3.12 4.36 8.04
N ALA A 161 4.40 3.97 8.07
CA ALA A 161 4.86 2.69 7.52
C ALA A 161 4.29 1.48 8.28
N ILE A 162 4.19 1.58 9.61
CA ILE A 162 3.65 0.52 10.47
C ILE A 162 2.17 0.28 10.17
N LEU A 163 1.38 1.36 10.13
CA LEU A 163 -0.04 1.29 9.80
C LEU A 163 -0.25 0.74 8.38
N ILE A 164 0.52 1.17 7.38
CA ILE A 164 0.47 0.57 6.03
C ILE A 164 0.73 -0.94 6.10
N GLY A 165 1.71 -1.36 6.90
CA GLY A 165 1.99 -2.77 7.17
C GLY A 165 0.78 -3.51 7.76
N ILE A 166 0.15 -2.96 8.80
CA ILE A 166 -1.01 -3.56 9.47
C ILE A 166 -2.22 -3.63 8.53
N ILE A 167 -2.53 -2.54 7.82
CA ILE A 167 -3.67 -2.47 6.91
C ILE A 167 -3.50 -3.47 5.77
N ARG A 168 -2.33 -3.50 5.13
CA ARG A 168 -2.09 -4.36 3.96
C ARG A 168 -1.71 -5.80 4.29
N GLY A 169 -1.08 -6.06 5.43
CA GLY A 169 -0.76 -7.40 5.90
C GLY A 169 -1.92 -8.01 6.66
N CYS A 170 -2.09 -7.61 7.93
CA CYS A 170 -3.16 -8.08 8.80
C CYS A 170 -4.56 -7.84 8.21
N GLY A 171 -4.83 -6.65 7.65
CA GLY A 171 -6.15 -6.32 7.13
C GLY A 171 -6.56 -7.18 5.93
N THR A 172 -5.64 -7.42 5.00
CA THR A 172 -5.86 -8.37 3.89
C THR A 172 -6.21 -9.76 4.42
N PHE A 173 -5.43 -10.26 5.39
CA PHE A 173 -5.71 -11.57 5.98
C PHE A 173 -7.05 -11.62 6.71
N ALA A 174 -7.40 -10.58 7.47
CA ALA A 174 -8.66 -10.48 8.18
C ALA A 174 -9.86 -10.52 7.23
N ILE A 175 -9.76 -9.85 6.08
CA ILE A 175 -10.79 -9.89 5.03
C ILE A 175 -10.89 -11.29 4.43
N VAL A 176 -9.77 -11.88 4.01
CA VAL A 176 -9.73 -13.25 3.47
C VAL A 176 -10.36 -14.23 4.46
N ARG A 177 -9.95 -14.18 5.73
CA ARG A 177 -10.49 -15.00 6.81
C ARG A 177 -11.96 -14.74 7.07
N SER A 178 -12.46 -13.51 6.95
CA SER A 178 -13.88 -13.21 7.17
C SER A 178 -14.78 -13.86 6.12
N VAL A 179 -14.26 -14.01 4.88
CA VAL A 179 -14.99 -14.64 3.78
C VAL A 179 -14.84 -16.17 3.80
N LEU A 180 -13.62 -16.66 4.03
CA LEU A 180 -13.27 -18.08 3.91
C LEU A 180 -13.18 -18.80 5.25
N GLY A 181 -13.35 -18.13 6.38
CA GLY A 181 -13.13 -18.73 7.70
C GLY A 181 -14.05 -19.89 8.07
N MET A 182 -15.16 -20.08 7.35
CA MET A 182 -16.03 -21.25 7.49
C MET A 182 -15.53 -22.47 6.71
N THR A 183 -14.61 -22.28 5.77
CA THR A 183 -13.85 -23.37 5.15
C THR A 183 -12.72 -23.76 6.09
N SER A 184 -12.67 -25.04 6.50
CA SER A 184 -11.56 -25.55 7.32
C SER A 184 -10.24 -25.25 6.60
N PRO A 185 -9.22 -24.72 7.31
CA PRO A 185 -7.90 -24.54 6.72
C PRO A 185 -7.45 -25.85 6.07
N SER A 186 -6.89 -25.77 4.86
CA SER A 186 -6.42 -26.95 4.16
C SER A 186 -5.22 -27.53 4.92
N HIS A 187 -5.45 -28.49 5.81
CA HIS A 187 -4.42 -29.12 6.64
C HIS A 187 -3.50 -30.07 5.86
N SER A 188 -3.82 -30.40 4.61
CA SER A 188 -2.95 -31.23 3.79
C SER A 188 -1.86 -30.37 3.12
N HIS A 189 -0.66 -30.38 3.72
CA HIS A 189 0.63 -30.03 3.11
C HIS A 189 1.01 -28.54 2.93
N SER A 190 0.29 -27.56 3.49
CA SER A 190 0.75 -26.16 3.42
C SER A 190 1.90 -25.88 4.37
N VAL A 191 3.02 -25.38 3.84
CA VAL A 191 4.19 -24.88 4.61
C VAL A 191 3.84 -23.60 5.38
N TRP A 192 2.72 -22.97 5.06
CA TRP A 192 2.28 -21.71 5.64
C TRP A 192 1.28 -21.92 6.78
N THR A 193 1.59 -21.37 7.95
CA THR A 193 0.59 -21.18 8.99
C THR A 193 -0.08 -19.79 8.87
N PRO A 194 -1.32 -19.64 9.36
CA PRO A 194 -1.97 -18.33 9.45
C PRO A 194 -1.13 -17.27 10.17
N ALA A 195 -0.44 -17.65 11.24
CA ALA A 195 0.42 -16.73 11.98
C ALA A 195 1.63 -16.28 11.14
N GLN A 196 2.29 -17.23 10.47
CA GLN A 196 3.42 -16.94 9.59
C GLN A 196 3.05 -15.96 8.48
N ILE A 197 1.95 -16.21 7.76
CA ILE A 197 1.56 -15.36 6.63
C ILE A 197 1.18 -13.96 7.08
N VAL A 198 0.52 -13.81 8.24
CA VAL A 198 0.14 -12.50 8.80
C VAL A 198 1.37 -11.71 9.24
N ILE A 199 2.25 -12.34 10.05
CA ILE A 199 3.40 -11.66 10.62
C ILE A 199 4.39 -11.28 9.52
N TRP A 200 4.75 -12.23 8.64
CA TRP A 200 5.63 -11.95 7.51
C TRP A 200 5.05 -10.88 6.59
N SER A 201 3.77 -10.99 6.20
CA SER A 201 3.20 -10.04 5.25
C SER A 201 3.14 -8.62 5.81
N THR A 202 2.86 -8.48 7.10
CA THR A 202 2.83 -7.21 7.83
C THR A 202 4.22 -6.59 7.92
N ILE A 203 5.22 -7.36 8.38
CA ILE A 203 6.61 -6.89 8.47
C ILE A 203 7.11 -6.47 7.10
N ASN A 204 6.93 -7.32 6.10
CA ASN A 204 7.40 -7.07 4.75
C ASN A 204 6.76 -5.79 4.16
N ARG A 205 5.44 -5.62 4.31
CA ARG A 205 4.76 -4.39 3.87
C ARG A 205 5.24 -3.14 4.60
N ALA A 206 5.45 -3.22 5.91
CA ALA A 206 5.98 -2.09 6.68
C ALA A 206 7.38 -1.70 6.19
N CYS A 207 8.29 -2.67 6.02
CA CYS A 207 9.64 -2.42 5.51
C CYS A 207 9.64 -1.78 4.12
N HIS A 208 8.78 -2.26 3.21
CA HIS A 208 8.69 -1.67 1.87
C HIS A 208 7.98 -0.30 1.86
N ALA A 209 7.11 -0.02 2.83
CA ALA A 209 6.59 1.33 3.05
C ALA A 209 7.70 2.29 3.53
N VAL A 210 8.60 1.84 4.43
CA VAL A 210 9.80 2.62 4.79
C VAL A 210 10.70 2.87 3.59
N MET A 211 10.84 1.91 2.67
CA MET A 211 11.59 2.14 1.43
C MET A 211 10.96 3.23 0.56
N ALA A 212 9.63 3.38 0.55
CA ALA A 212 8.99 4.52 -0.11
C ALA A 212 9.35 5.84 0.58
N ASP A 213 9.44 5.86 1.91
CA ASP A 213 9.91 7.04 2.64
C ASP A 213 11.41 7.32 2.39
N VAL A 214 12.24 6.31 2.12
CA VAL A 214 13.66 6.49 1.70
C VAL A 214 13.74 7.21 0.36
N ARG A 215 12.87 6.84 -0.59
CA ARG A 215 12.77 7.49 -1.91
C ARG A 215 12.47 8.99 -1.76
N ASP A 216 11.59 9.33 -0.83
CA ASP A 216 11.08 10.69 -0.62
C ASP A 216 11.85 11.44 0.49
N PHE A 217 13.01 10.94 0.91
CA PHE A 217 13.74 11.42 2.09
C PHE A 217 14.02 12.93 2.08
N HIS A 218 14.51 13.49 0.97
CA HIS A 218 14.81 14.93 0.88
C HIS A 218 13.55 15.78 1.03
N GLU A 219 12.46 15.39 0.36
CA GLU A 219 11.17 16.08 0.42
C GLU A 219 10.56 15.99 1.82
N ASP A 220 10.59 14.81 2.44
CA ASP A 220 10.12 14.59 3.81
C ASP A 220 10.95 15.37 4.84
N TRP A 221 12.26 15.46 4.63
CA TRP A 221 13.18 16.22 5.46
C TRP A 221 12.86 17.72 5.44
N GLU A 222 12.71 18.29 4.25
CA GLU A 222 12.35 19.70 4.06
C GLU A 222 10.97 20.02 4.64
N LYS A 223 9.99 19.13 4.42
CA LYS A 223 8.62 19.28 4.92
C LYS A 223 8.46 18.89 6.40
N LYS A 224 9.53 18.42 7.05
CA LYS A 224 9.55 17.93 8.44
C LYS A 224 8.48 16.84 8.69
N VAL A 225 8.27 15.96 7.72
CA VAL A 225 7.39 14.81 7.86
C VAL A 225 8.17 13.74 8.65
N PRO A 226 7.67 13.28 9.81
CA PRO A 226 8.46 12.45 10.70
C PRO A 226 8.44 10.96 10.27
N THR A 227 8.90 10.66 9.06
CA THR A 227 9.07 9.28 8.57
C THR A 227 10.27 8.60 9.22
N ILE A 228 10.35 7.26 9.17
CA ILE A 228 11.46 6.52 9.81
C ILE A 228 12.85 7.00 9.33
N PRO A 229 13.09 7.24 8.03
CA PRO A 229 14.37 7.78 7.57
C PRO A 229 14.72 9.16 8.14
N VAL A 230 13.72 10.04 8.27
CA VAL A 230 13.87 11.38 8.87
C VAL A 230 14.15 11.27 10.36
N LEU A 231 13.47 10.38 11.09
CA LEU A 231 13.68 10.15 12.53
C LEU A 231 15.09 9.62 12.81
N LEU A 232 15.59 8.71 11.96
CA LEU A 232 16.96 8.21 12.03
C LEU A 232 18.00 9.21 11.48
N LYS A 233 17.53 10.29 10.84
CA LYS A 233 18.31 11.34 10.17
C LYS A 233 19.29 10.79 9.13
N SER A 234 18.98 9.64 8.53
CA SER A 234 19.91 8.94 7.64
C SER A 234 19.24 7.82 6.87
N VAL A 235 19.42 7.82 5.54
CA VAL A 235 19.07 6.68 4.69
C VAL A 235 19.93 5.45 5.03
N PHE A 236 21.23 5.62 5.27
CA PHE A 236 22.12 4.51 5.60
C PHE A 236 21.70 3.78 6.90
N ARG A 237 21.40 4.53 7.97
CA ARG A 237 20.89 3.93 9.22
C ARG A 237 19.57 3.19 9.00
N THR A 238 18.72 3.73 8.14
CA THR A 238 17.47 3.06 7.76
C THR A 238 17.74 1.74 7.05
N LYS A 239 18.69 1.71 6.11
CA LYS A 239 19.06 0.47 5.41
C LYS A 239 19.58 -0.61 6.37
N ILE A 240 20.43 -0.22 7.33
CA ILE A 240 20.88 -1.14 8.39
C ILE A 240 19.71 -1.66 9.20
N PHE A 241 18.81 -0.77 9.64
CA PHE A 241 17.63 -1.15 10.42
C PHE A 241 16.72 -2.13 9.68
N LEU A 242 16.39 -1.86 8.42
CA LEU A 242 15.57 -2.75 7.59
C LEU A 242 16.26 -4.10 7.34
N THR A 243 17.58 -4.08 7.09
CA THR A 243 18.37 -5.32 6.95
C THR A 243 18.31 -6.17 8.21
N ALA A 244 18.44 -5.56 9.39
CA ALA A 244 18.34 -6.27 10.66
C ALA A 244 16.94 -6.90 10.86
N ILE A 245 15.87 -6.20 10.50
CA ILE A 245 14.50 -6.75 10.55
C ILE A 245 14.36 -7.96 9.61
N HIS A 246 14.86 -7.86 8.37
CA HIS A 246 14.81 -8.98 7.43
C HIS A 246 15.65 -10.17 7.90
N LEU A 247 16.85 -9.94 8.44
CA LEU A 247 17.68 -11.00 9.03
C LEU A 247 16.98 -11.69 10.20
N PHE A 248 16.39 -10.92 11.11
CA PHE A 248 15.62 -11.47 12.22
C PHE A 248 14.41 -12.28 11.74
N THR A 249 13.71 -11.80 10.70
CA THR A 249 12.60 -12.51 10.07
C THR A 249 13.06 -13.84 9.47
N MET A 250 14.22 -13.87 8.81
CA MET A 250 14.81 -15.11 8.27
C MET A 250 15.17 -16.09 9.38
N MET A 251 15.78 -15.62 10.47
CA MET A 251 16.13 -16.47 11.60
C MET A 251 14.89 -17.08 12.27
N PHE A 252 13.87 -16.26 12.52
CA PHE A 252 12.65 -16.71 13.18
C PHE A 252 11.82 -17.69 12.33
N TYR A 253 11.88 -17.55 11.00
CA TYR A 253 11.16 -18.40 10.05
C TYR A 253 12.09 -19.22 9.15
N ALA A 254 13.24 -19.67 9.68
CA ALA A 254 14.28 -20.36 8.90
C ALA A 254 13.76 -21.63 8.17
N ASN A 255 12.74 -22.28 8.73
CA ASN A 255 12.15 -23.49 8.17
C ASN A 255 11.13 -23.21 7.05
N ASN A 256 10.79 -21.95 6.78
CA ASN A 256 9.90 -21.56 5.69
C ASN A 256 10.71 -20.93 4.54
N PRO A 257 11.06 -21.69 3.48
CA PRO A 257 11.96 -21.23 2.43
C PRO A 257 11.40 -20.03 1.65
N TYR A 258 10.07 -19.86 1.60
CA TYR A 258 9.44 -18.73 0.94
C TYR A 258 9.65 -17.43 1.71
N ILE A 259 9.54 -17.47 3.05
CA ILE A 259 9.82 -16.31 3.90
C ILE A 259 11.30 -15.93 3.81
N VAL A 260 12.18 -16.94 3.84
CA VAL A 260 13.63 -16.74 3.71
C VAL A 260 13.97 -16.08 2.37
N PHE A 261 13.50 -16.66 1.26
CA PHE A 261 13.73 -16.11 -0.08
C PHE A 261 13.17 -14.69 -0.23
N SER A 262 11.94 -14.45 0.23
CA SER A 262 11.33 -13.12 0.23
C SER A 262 12.17 -12.10 1.01
N SER A 263 12.72 -12.50 2.15
CA SER A 263 13.51 -11.61 3.02
C SER A 263 14.90 -11.34 2.45
N LEU A 264 15.51 -12.33 1.78
CA LEU A 264 16.74 -12.14 1.00
C LEU A 264 16.51 -11.15 -0.13
N TYR A 265 15.44 -11.34 -0.92
CA TYR A 265 15.06 -10.42 -1.99
C TYR A 265 14.84 -9.00 -1.47
N ALA A 266 14.09 -8.86 -0.37
CA ALA A 266 13.86 -7.56 0.26
C ALA A 266 15.17 -6.91 0.75
N THR A 267 16.08 -7.70 1.33
CA THR A 267 17.40 -7.23 1.75
C THR A 267 18.22 -6.71 0.58
N VAL A 268 18.25 -7.42 -0.55
CA VAL A 268 18.91 -6.95 -1.78
C VAL A 268 18.32 -5.61 -2.23
N LEU A 269 17.00 -5.47 -2.23
CA LEU A 269 16.33 -4.22 -2.60
C LEU A 269 16.63 -3.05 -1.64
N VAL A 270 16.73 -3.31 -0.33
CA VAL A 270 17.10 -2.30 0.66
C VAL A 270 18.45 -1.67 0.32
N TRP A 271 19.41 -2.47 -0.13
CA TRP A 271 20.73 -1.97 -0.49
C TRP A 271 20.77 -1.37 -1.90
N PHE A 272 20.06 -1.98 -2.84
CA PHE A 272 19.99 -1.53 -4.24
C PHE A 272 19.27 -0.19 -4.41
N LEU A 273 18.14 0.02 -3.74
CA LEU A 273 17.31 1.22 -3.88
C LEU A 273 17.79 2.33 -2.91
N ASN A 274 17.78 3.58 -3.36
CA ASN A 274 18.13 4.75 -2.56
C ASN A 274 17.36 6.00 -3.03
N GLU A 275 17.55 7.12 -2.32
CA GLU A 275 16.95 8.42 -2.59
C GLU A 275 17.21 8.96 -4.01
N ASN A 276 18.28 8.50 -4.66
CA ASN A 276 18.64 8.89 -6.03
C ASN A 276 18.12 7.91 -7.09
N THR A 277 17.49 6.81 -6.66
CA THR A 277 17.03 5.77 -7.57
C THR A 277 15.75 6.21 -8.28
N PRO A 278 15.63 6.02 -9.61
CA PRO A 278 14.41 6.34 -10.34
C PRO A 278 13.15 5.75 -9.70
N ARG A 279 12.11 6.57 -9.54
CA ARG A 279 10.83 6.17 -8.90
C ARG A 279 10.22 4.89 -9.50
N GLY A 280 10.47 4.63 -10.79
CA GLY A 280 10.02 3.43 -11.49
C GLY A 280 10.60 2.13 -10.91
N LEU A 281 11.86 2.13 -10.46
CA LEU A 281 12.52 0.93 -9.91
C LEU A 281 12.00 0.55 -8.53
N TYR A 282 11.45 1.52 -7.77
CA TYR A 282 10.76 1.25 -6.51
C TYR A 282 9.53 0.35 -6.67
N ARG A 283 9.04 0.13 -7.90
CA ARG A 283 7.99 -0.87 -8.17
C ARG A 283 8.44 -2.29 -7.77
N LEU A 284 9.73 -2.61 -7.88
CA LEU A 284 10.28 -3.89 -7.42
C LEU A 284 10.06 -4.09 -5.91
N SER A 285 10.21 -3.03 -5.13
CA SER A 285 9.91 -2.98 -3.70
C SER A 285 8.44 -3.27 -3.41
N PHE A 286 7.53 -2.68 -4.20
CA PHE A 286 6.09 -2.86 -4.01
C PHE A 286 5.59 -4.28 -4.33
N HIS A 287 6.33 -5.02 -5.16
CA HIS A 287 5.97 -6.35 -5.66
C HIS A 287 6.73 -7.51 -5.00
N SER A 288 7.42 -7.30 -3.89
CA SER A 288 8.13 -8.39 -3.19
C SER A 288 7.24 -9.57 -2.79
N GLN A 289 6.02 -9.29 -2.34
CA GLN A 289 5.03 -10.33 -2.03
C GLN A 289 4.44 -10.98 -3.27
N THR A 290 4.31 -10.23 -4.38
CA THR A 290 3.88 -10.79 -5.67
C THR A 290 4.89 -11.83 -6.15
N ILE A 291 6.19 -11.56 -6.04
CA ILE A 291 7.24 -12.52 -6.40
C ILE A 291 7.17 -13.78 -5.52
N THR A 292 6.90 -13.62 -4.22
CA THR A 292 6.76 -14.76 -3.29
C THR A 292 5.54 -15.61 -3.63
N ALA A 293 4.41 -14.98 -3.96
CA ALA A 293 3.19 -15.65 -4.39
C ALA A 293 3.41 -16.42 -5.70
N LEU A 294 4.12 -15.84 -6.66
CA LEU A 294 4.49 -16.50 -7.92
C LEU A 294 5.40 -17.70 -7.67
N LEU A 295 6.45 -17.55 -6.86
CA LEU A 295 7.35 -18.65 -6.51
C LEU A 295 6.57 -19.81 -5.88
N TYR A 296 5.67 -19.53 -4.94
CA TYR A 296 4.81 -20.54 -4.33
C TYR A 296 3.94 -21.24 -5.38
N ALA A 297 3.28 -20.47 -6.26
CA ALA A 297 2.45 -21.05 -7.31
C ALA A 297 3.24 -21.96 -8.25
N PHE A 298 4.45 -21.57 -8.67
CA PHE A 298 5.32 -22.39 -9.50
C PHE A 298 5.73 -23.70 -8.81
N VAL A 299 6.09 -23.65 -7.53
CA VAL A 299 6.46 -24.85 -6.76
C VAL A 299 5.27 -25.79 -6.61
N GLU A 300 4.08 -25.28 -6.30
CA GLU A 300 2.87 -26.10 -6.17
C GLU A 300 2.42 -26.73 -7.50
N LEU A 301 2.53 -25.99 -8.61
CA LEU A 301 2.29 -26.53 -9.95
C LEU A 301 3.30 -27.63 -10.29
N GLY A 302 4.59 -27.42 -9.96
CA GLY A 302 5.63 -28.42 -10.15
C GLY A 302 5.33 -29.71 -9.37
N LYS A 303 4.98 -29.61 -8.08
CA LYS A 303 4.58 -30.77 -7.26
C LYS A 303 3.43 -31.53 -7.90
N THR A 304 2.39 -30.83 -8.34
CA THR A 304 1.20 -31.44 -8.97
C THR A 304 1.59 -32.18 -10.25
N TYR A 305 2.42 -31.57 -11.09
CA TYR A 305 2.90 -32.17 -12.33
C TYR A 305 3.72 -33.45 -12.07
N PHE A 306 4.67 -33.43 -11.14
CA PHE A 306 5.49 -34.60 -10.81
C PHE A 306 4.69 -35.70 -10.13
N SER A 307 3.74 -35.36 -9.25
CA SER A 307 2.84 -36.35 -8.65
C SER A 307 1.96 -37.04 -9.69
N TYR A 308 1.50 -36.31 -10.71
CA TYR A 308 0.74 -36.90 -11.82
C TYR A 308 1.57 -37.84 -12.70
N GLN A 309 2.86 -37.56 -12.89
CA GLN A 309 3.77 -38.46 -13.62
C GLN A 309 4.17 -39.72 -12.84
N SER A 310 4.00 -39.72 -11.52
CA SER A 310 4.35 -40.85 -10.65
C SER A 310 3.23 -41.87 -10.44
N VAL A 311 2.05 -41.64 -11.04
CA VAL A 311 0.88 -42.53 -11.05
C VAL A 311 0.73 -43.13 -12.45
#